data_AF-A0A851SN46-F1
#
_entry.id   AF-A0A851SN46-F1
#
_cell.length_a   1.000
_cell.length_b   1.000
_cell.length_c   1.000
_cell.angle_alpha   90.00
_cell.angle_beta   90.00
_cell.angle_gamma   90.00
#
_symmetry.space_group_name_H-M   'P 1'
#
loop_
_entity.id
_entity.type
_entity.pdbx_description
1 polymer ?
#
loop_
_entity_poly.entity_id
_entity_poly.type
_entity_poly.pdbx_seq_one_letter_code
_entity_poly.pdbx_strand_id
1 'polypeptide(L)'
;QAVMGVQVVVTLLAASLMQKLAPHCSFARWLLCNGSLYRYKHPSDEELCALAGKQRPKSKRDRRVNGVTEDKPLSVPRDINLQLDTSPITAVDALVLRYFLEYQWFVDFAVYASAVYVFSEGYFCLVSPSRETNLGVLWCLLTVGFCLKVFFVVMRHYFRSEEGGERSVCLSFAFLFLLLAMVALVVREEYLEFGLEAGLAAVTSSLEPILKPRGWQWTLPLAKLAFKLGLVALSSFLGACLTFPGLRLAQTHLDALRMAADRPLTQLLLHLGFVAPVLVVLMWVRPLTRDFLLQAPLGKQTVQLLSDSSYDTLRLWAIVALSLLRLLGTRHHLQAYLGLAERWVRHLRRQAGRIPARDIQQKV
;
A
#
# COMPACT_ATOMS: atom_id res chain seq x y z
N GLN A 1 -9.11 -19.92 -40.22
CA GLN A 1 -8.89 -18.79 -39.30
C GLN A 1 -8.99 -19.33 -37.88
N ALA A 2 -7.94 -19.19 -37.07
CA ALA A 2 -8.01 -19.58 -35.66
C ALA A 2 -9.06 -18.69 -34.96
N VAL A 3 -10.11 -19.30 -34.42
CA VAL A 3 -11.31 -18.61 -33.90
C VAL A 3 -11.04 -17.84 -32.59
N MET A 4 -9.84 -18.00 -32.00
CA MET A 4 -9.41 -17.30 -30.78
C MET A 4 -8.02 -16.72 -31.01
N GLY A 5 -7.87 -15.38 -30.88
CA GLY A 5 -6.57 -14.72 -30.90
C GLY A 5 -5.68 -15.22 -29.75
N VAL A 6 -4.36 -15.24 -29.95
CA VAL A 6 -3.39 -15.80 -28.99
C VAL A 6 -3.56 -15.16 -27.60
N GLN A 7 -3.85 -13.86 -27.57
CA GLN A 7 -4.07 -13.14 -26.32
C GLN A 7 -5.30 -13.58 -25.54
N VAL A 8 -6.37 -14.00 -26.23
CA VAL A 8 -7.58 -14.53 -25.58
C VAL A 8 -7.25 -15.86 -24.92
N VAL A 9 -6.47 -16.71 -25.59
CA VAL A 9 -5.98 -17.99 -25.03
C VAL A 9 -5.13 -17.74 -23.79
N VAL A 10 -4.18 -16.79 -23.85
CA VAL A 10 -3.33 -16.42 -22.72
C VAL A 10 -4.15 -15.88 -21.55
N THR A 11 -5.13 -15.03 -21.83
CA THR A 11 -6.03 -14.47 -20.82
C THR A 11 -6.86 -15.56 -20.14
N LEU A 12 -7.44 -16.49 -20.91
CA LEU A 12 -8.21 -17.61 -20.38
C LEU A 12 -7.34 -18.59 -19.60
N LEU A 13 -6.12 -18.85 -20.08
CA LEU A 13 -5.15 -19.66 -19.38
C LEU A 13 -4.77 -19.01 -18.06
N ALA A 14 -4.44 -17.72 -18.04
CA ALA A 14 -4.12 -16.98 -16.83
C ALA A 14 -5.29 -16.97 -15.83
N ALA A 15 -6.53 -16.78 -16.30
CA ALA A 15 -7.71 -16.86 -15.44
C ALA A 15 -7.94 -18.26 -14.86
N SER A 16 -7.74 -19.31 -15.67
CA SER A 16 -7.85 -20.71 -15.23
C SER A 16 -6.75 -21.09 -14.23
N LEU A 17 -5.52 -20.66 -14.50
CA LEU A 17 -4.37 -20.81 -13.61
C LEU A 17 -4.65 -20.09 -12.30
N MET A 18 -5.14 -18.86 -12.32
CA MET A 18 -5.49 -18.13 -11.12
C MET A 18 -6.55 -18.87 -10.29
N GLN A 19 -7.63 -19.37 -10.91
CA GLN A 19 -8.66 -20.12 -10.19
C GLN A 19 -8.15 -21.43 -9.58
N LYS A 20 -7.27 -22.16 -10.29
CA LYS A 20 -6.77 -23.47 -9.84
C LYS A 20 -5.56 -23.38 -8.91
N LEU A 21 -4.68 -22.41 -9.10
CA LEU A 21 -3.45 -22.24 -8.34
C LEU A 21 -3.62 -21.31 -7.13
N ALA A 22 -4.61 -20.42 -7.10
CA ALA A 22 -4.86 -19.55 -5.94
C ALA A 22 -4.89 -20.28 -4.57
N PRO A 23 -5.47 -21.50 -4.43
CA PRO A 23 -5.43 -22.19 -3.14
C PRO A 23 -4.04 -22.76 -2.78
N HIS A 24 -3.25 -23.15 -3.77
CA HIS A 24 -1.98 -23.89 -3.58
C HIS A 24 -0.73 -23.01 -3.63
N CYS A 25 -0.67 -22.07 -4.58
CA CYS A 25 0.44 -21.16 -4.81
C CYS A 25 -0.04 -19.71 -4.73
N SER A 26 0.25 -19.06 -3.61
CA SER A 26 -0.07 -17.65 -3.38
C SER A 26 1.21 -16.88 -3.03
N PHE A 27 1.51 -15.86 -3.84
CA PHE A 27 2.64 -14.98 -3.58
C PHE A 27 2.41 -14.17 -2.31
N ALA A 28 1.17 -13.75 -2.05
CA ALA A 28 0.80 -13.06 -0.82
C ALA A 28 1.04 -13.93 0.42
N ARG A 29 0.69 -15.22 0.35
CA ARG A 29 0.97 -16.19 1.43
C ARG A 29 2.47 -16.40 1.61
N TRP A 30 3.23 -16.52 0.52
CA TRP A 30 4.69 -16.59 0.60
C TRP A 30 5.31 -15.32 1.19
N LEU A 31 4.77 -14.13 0.91
CA LEU A 31 5.27 -12.88 1.47
C LEU A 31 5.12 -12.83 2.99
N LEU A 32 4.04 -13.43 3.54
CA LEU A 32 3.73 -13.43 4.97
C LEU A 32 4.19 -14.68 5.75
N CYS A 33 4.19 -15.86 5.13
CA CYS A 33 4.28 -17.15 5.83
C CYS A 33 5.55 -17.96 5.50
N ASN A 34 6.57 -17.36 4.86
CA ASN A 34 7.82 -18.06 4.49
C ASN A 34 8.77 -18.34 5.68
N GLY A 35 8.26 -18.34 6.93
CA GLY A 35 9.04 -18.61 8.14
C GLY A 35 9.99 -17.50 8.59
N SER A 36 10.17 -16.43 7.80
CA SER A 36 11.05 -15.30 8.14
C SER A 36 10.40 -14.24 9.03
N LEU A 37 9.07 -14.26 9.19
CA LEU A 37 8.33 -13.32 10.02
C LEU A 37 7.94 -13.99 11.34
N TYR A 38 8.24 -13.32 12.44
CA TYR A 38 7.99 -13.80 13.79
C TYR A 38 6.93 -12.95 14.46
N ARG A 39 5.85 -13.59 14.92
CA ARG A 39 4.81 -13.00 15.75
C ARG A 39 5.07 -13.32 17.23
N TYR A 40 4.64 -12.43 18.11
CA TYR A 40 4.60 -12.73 19.53
C TYR A 40 3.32 -13.51 19.86
N LYS A 41 3.43 -14.48 20.76
CA LYS A 41 2.26 -15.22 21.28
C LYS A 41 1.57 -14.36 22.33
N HIS A 42 0.23 -14.43 22.36
CA HIS A 42 -0.52 -13.85 23.47
C HIS A 42 -0.17 -14.64 24.74
N PRO A 43 0.11 -13.96 25.86
CA PRO A 43 0.46 -14.63 27.11
C PRO A 43 -0.76 -15.37 27.66
N SER A 44 -0.56 -16.61 28.12
CA SER A 44 -1.65 -17.41 28.70
C SER A 44 -2.07 -16.86 30.06
N ASP A 45 -3.34 -17.07 30.45
CA ASP A 45 -3.81 -16.70 31.79
C ASP A 45 -2.98 -17.37 32.90
N GLU A 46 -2.43 -18.56 32.62
CA GLU A 46 -1.56 -19.31 33.54
C GLU A 46 -0.18 -18.63 33.70
N GLU A 47 0.45 -18.21 32.59
CA GLU A 47 1.69 -17.43 32.62
C GLU A 47 1.50 -16.09 33.33
N LEU A 48 0.41 -15.38 33.04
CA LEU A 48 0.09 -14.11 33.68
C LEU A 48 -0.20 -14.27 35.18
N CYS A 49 -0.88 -15.36 35.60
CA CYS A 49 -1.08 -15.68 37.01
C CYS A 49 0.24 -16.00 37.73
N ALA A 50 1.06 -16.85 37.11
CA ALA A 50 2.35 -17.27 37.65
C ALA A 50 3.28 -16.07 37.83
N LEU A 51 3.38 -15.21 36.83
CA LEU A 51 4.22 -14.01 36.86
C LEU A 51 3.67 -12.92 37.79
N ALA A 52 2.35 -12.87 38.02
CA ALA A 52 1.73 -11.96 38.99
C ALA A 52 1.89 -12.41 40.45
N GLY A 53 2.53 -13.56 40.70
CA GLY A 53 2.65 -14.16 42.02
C GLY A 53 1.31 -14.63 42.60
N LYS A 54 0.26 -14.75 41.77
CA LYS A 54 -1.06 -15.24 42.21
C LYS A 54 -1.13 -16.75 42.02
N GLN A 55 -1.27 -17.51 43.11
CA GLN A 55 -1.66 -18.92 43.01
C GLN A 55 -3.04 -19.03 42.38
N ARG A 56 -3.26 -20.10 41.58
CA ARG A 56 -4.56 -20.44 40.95
C ARG A 56 -5.72 -20.12 41.89
N PRO A 57 -6.85 -19.54 41.42
CA PRO A 57 -8.10 -19.76 42.11
C PRO A 57 -8.39 -21.27 42.00
N LYS A 58 -7.99 -22.05 43.01
CA LYS A 58 -8.44 -23.44 43.14
C LYS A 58 -9.95 -23.42 42.99
N SER A 59 -10.48 -24.26 42.10
CA SER A 59 -11.89 -24.64 41.98
C SER A 59 -12.59 -24.44 43.32
N LYS A 60 -13.33 -23.34 43.45
CA LYS A 60 -14.01 -22.97 44.67
C LYS A 60 -15.26 -23.84 44.74
N ARG A 61 -15.07 -25.06 45.24
CA ARG A 61 -16.15 -25.94 45.67
C ARG A 61 -17.10 -25.11 46.55
N ASP A 62 -18.34 -25.02 46.07
CA ASP A 62 -19.51 -24.38 46.65
C ASP A 62 -19.31 -23.53 47.90
N ARG A 63 -19.36 -22.21 47.70
CA ARG A 63 -20.01 -21.32 48.67
C ARG A 63 -20.76 -20.25 47.90
N ARG A 64 -21.94 -20.63 47.41
CA ARG A 64 -22.98 -19.68 46.98
C ARG A 64 -23.47 -18.95 48.22
N VAL A 65 -23.13 -17.66 48.32
CA VAL A 65 -23.90 -16.70 49.10
C VAL A 65 -24.09 -15.49 48.20
N ASN A 66 -25.35 -15.34 47.78
CA ASN A 66 -26.00 -14.18 47.16
C ASN A 66 -25.46 -13.67 45.81
N GLY A 67 -26.26 -13.96 44.78
CA GLY A 67 -26.52 -13.22 43.55
C GLY A 67 -25.46 -12.26 43.00
N VAL A 68 -25.01 -12.56 41.78
CA VAL A 68 -24.07 -11.81 40.93
C VAL A 68 -22.60 -12.02 41.32
N THR A 69 -22.07 -13.17 40.92
CA THR A 69 -20.61 -13.31 40.73
C THR A 69 -20.28 -12.55 39.45
N GLU A 70 -19.90 -11.28 39.55
CA GLU A 70 -19.10 -10.70 38.47
C GLU A 70 -17.81 -11.51 38.39
N ASP A 71 -17.61 -12.22 37.28
CA ASP A 71 -16.32 -12.77 36.90
C ASP A 71 -15.34 -11.60 36.75
N LYS A 72 -14.78 -11.13 37.88
CA LYS A 72 -13.78 -10.06 37.88
C LYS A 72 -12.63 -10.54 37.00
N PRO A 73 -12.38 -9.90 35.84
CA PRO A 73 -11.34 -10.35 34.93
C PRO A 73 -10.01 -10.33 35.66
N LEU A 74 -9.22 -11.40 35.48
CA LEU A 74 -7.94 -11.60 36.15
C LEU A 74 -7.08 -10.32 36.04
N SER A 75 -6.91 -9.58 37.13
CA SER A 75 -6.17 -8.33 37.11
C SER A 75 -4.72 -8.52 37.55
N VAL A 76 -3.82 -8.12 36.66
CA VAL A 76 -2.39 -8.40 36.69
C VAL A 76 -1.64 -7.07 36.86
N PRO A 77 -0.66 -6.99 37.77
CA PRO A 77 0.21 -5.81 37.89
C PRO A 77 0.90 -5.45 36.56
N ARG A 78 1.02 -4.16 36.26
CA ARG A 78 1.61 -3.66 35.00
C ARG A 78 3.13 -3.81 34.95
N ASP A 79 3.79 -3.87 36.10
CA ASP A 79 5.24 -3.91 36.30
C ASP A 79 5.86 -5.32 36.15
N ILE A 80 5.06 -6.31 35.76
CA ILE A 80 5.51 -7.69 35.61
C ILE A 80 6.56 -7.85 34.51
N ASN A 81 7.54 -8.72 34.78
CA ASN A 81 8.53 -9.19 33.81
C ASN A 81 7.91 -10.15 32.80
N LEU A 82 7.05 -9.65 31.91
CA LEU A 82 6.48 -10.43 30.83
C LEU A 82 7.47 -10.52 29.66
N GLN A 83 8.02 -11.71 29.42
CA GLN A 83 8.75 -12.02 28.20
C GLN A 83 7.81 -12.70 27.23
N LEU A 84 7.62 -12.10 26.05
CA LEU A 84 6.73 -12.65 25.03
C LEU A 84 7.50 -13.67 24.19
N ASP A 85 6.96 -14.89 24.13
CA ASP A 85 7.46 -15.92 23.24
C ASP A 85 7.20 -15.56 21.77
N THR A 86 8.15 -15.90 20.91
CA THR A 86 8.03 -15.70 19.47
C THR A 86 7.68 -17.01 18.76
N SER A 87 6.89 -16.91 17.70
CA SER A 87 6.57 -18.03 16.80
C SER A 87 6.54 -17.55 15.34
N PRO A 88 6.96 -18.37 14.37
CA PRO A 88 6.83 -18.02 12.97
C PRO A 88 5.35 -17.90 12.57
N ILE A 89 5.04 -16.98 11.66
CA ILE A 89 3.67 -16.84 11.13
C ILE A 89 3.34 -18.03 10.25
N THR A 90 2.27 -18.74 10.61
CA THR A 90 1.72 -19.85 9.81
C THR A 90 0.54 -19.39 8.97
N ALA A 91 0.23 -20.14 7.90
CA ALA A 91 -0.93 -19.84 7.04
C ALA A 91 -2.27 -19.91 7.80
N VAL A 92 -2.36 -20.77 8.82
CA VAL A 92 -3.56 -20.91 9.67
C VAL A 92 -3.76 -19.65 10.51
N ASP A 93 -2.69 -19.12 11.10
CA ASP A 93 -2.74 -17.87 11.87
C ASP A 93 -3.15 -16.68 10.98
N ALA A 94 -2.64 -16.65 9.74
CA ALA A 94 -2.92 -15.58 8.80
C ALA A 94 -4.39 -15.55 8.36
N LEU A 95 -5.06 -16.70 8.26
CA LEU A 95 -6.48 -16.81 7.89
C LEU A 95 -7.43 -16.16 8.92
N VAL A 96 -7.00 -16.01 10.17
CA VAL A 96 -7.80 -15.37 11.23
C VAL A 96 -7.88 -13.85 11.03
N LEU A 97 -6.96 -13.25 10.26
CA LEU A 97 -7.01 -11.82 9.98
C LEU A 97 -8.19 -11.47 9.06
N ARG A 98 -9.02 -10.54 9.53
CA ARG A 98 -10.26 -10.09 8.87
C ARG A 98 -10.14 -9.75 7.38
N TYR A 99 -9.01 -9.19 6.95
CA TYR A 99 -8.78 -8.76 5.56
C TYR A 99 -7.76 -9.62 4.82
N PHE A 100 -7.35 -10.77 5.37
CA PHE A 100 -6.30 -11.60 4.76
C PHE A 100 -6.71 -12.14 3.40
N LEU A 101 -7.95 -12.60 3.25
CA LEU A 101 -8.42 -13.13 1.97
C LEU A 101 -8.45 -12.05 0.87
N GLU A 102 -8.87 -10.82 1.22
CA GLU A 102 -8.88 -9.68 0.30
C GLU A 102 -7.46 -9.27 -0.09
N TYR A 103 -6.54 -9.24 0.89
CA TYR A 103 -5.12 -8.99 0.67
C TYR A 103 -4.50 -10.06 -0.24
N GLN A 104 -4.78 -11.33 0.03
CA GLN A 104 -4.26 -12.45 -0.76
C GLN A 104 -4.68 -12.30 -2.22
N TRP A 105 -5.98 -12.10 -2.45
CA TRP A 105 -6.52 -11.89 -3.79
C TRP A 105 -5.93 -10.69 -4.50
N PHE A 106 -5.79 -9.55 -3.81
CA PHE A 106 -5.24 -8.34 -4.40
C PHE A 106 -3.79 -8.50 -4.87
N VAL A 107 -2.93 -9.03 -4.00
CA VAL A 107 -1.51 -9.21 -4.30
C VAL A 107 -1.30 -10.27 -5.37
N ASP A 108 -1.98 -11.41 -5.26
CA ASP A 108 -1.86 -12.48 -6.26
C ASP A 108 -2.36 -11.99 -7.63
N PHE A 109 -3.50 -11.30 -7.69
CA PHE A 109 -4.03 -10.73 -8.93
C PHE A 109 -3.03 -9.74 -9.57
N ALA A 110 -2.39 -8.87 -8.78
CA ALA A 110 -1.40 -7.93 -9.30
C ALA A 110 -0.18 -8.65 -9.92
N VAL A 111 0.28 -9.76 -9.31
CA VAL A 111 1.37 -10.59 -9.86
C VAL A 111 0.94 -11.26 -11.17
N TYR A 112 -0.26 -11.85 -11.22
CA TYR A 112 -0.79 -12.46 -12.44
C TYR A 112 -0.99 -11.43 -13.56
N ALA A 113 -1.57 -10.26 -13.25
CA ALA A 113 -1.75 -9.16 -14.19
C ALA A 113 -0.40 -8.66 -14.75
N SER A 114 0.62 -8.53 -13.88
CA SER A 114 1.97 -8.14 -14.29
C SER A 114 2.60 -9.19 -15.23
N ALA A 115 2.46 -10.47 -14.91
CA ALA A 115 2.95 -11.56 -15.74
C ALA A 115 2.26 -11.60 -17.12
N VAL A 116 0.93 -11.45 -17.15
CA VAL A 116 0.14 -11.38 -18.40
C VAL A 116 0.55 -10.16 -19.23
N TYR A 117 0.78 -9.01 -18.60
CA TYR A 117 1.23 -7.81 -19.28
C TYR A 117 2.62 -7.98 -19.88
N VAL A 118 3.61 -8.44 -19.10
CA VAL A 118 4.97 -8.71 -19.58
C VAL A 118 4.98 -9.72 -20.72
N PHE A 119 4.17 -10.79 -20.60
CA PHE A 119 4.02 -11.76 -21.69
C PHE A 119 3.40 -11.12 -22.95
N SER A 120 2.36 -10.30 -22.78
CA SER A 120 1.68 -9.63 -23.90
C SER A 120 2.62 -8.68 -24.62
N GLU A 121 3.37 -7.85 -23.89
CA GLU A 121 4.39 -6.96 -24.46
C GLU A 121 5.52 -7.74 -25.15
N GLY A 122 6.03 -8.80 -24.51
CA GLY A 122 7.04 -9.67 -25.13
C GLY A 122 6.54 -10.31 -26.43
N TYR A 123 5.27 -10.73 -26.47
CA TYR A 123 4.63 -11.24 -27.68
C TYR A 123 4.50 -10.17 -28.78
N PHE A 124 4.09 -8.95 -28.43
CA PHE A 124 4.04 -7.84 -29.40
C PHE A 124 5.42 -7.50 -29.95
N CYS A 125 6.45 -7.47 -29.11
CA CYS A 125 7.83 -7.22 -29.55
C CYS A 125 8.34 -8.27 -30.54
N LEU A 126 7.97 -9.54 -30.37
CA LEU A 126 8.47 -10.64 -31.21
C LEU A 126 7.66 -10.87 -32.48
N VAL A 127 6.32 -10.77 -32.41
CA VAL A 127 5.41 -11.20 -33.47
C VAL A 127 4.78 -10.02 -34.22
N SER A 128 4.81 -8.81 -33.66
CA SER A 128 4.23 -7.58 -34.24
C SER A 128 2.82 -7.75 -34.86
N PRO A 129 1.84 -8.34 -34.16
CA PRO A 129 0.50 -8.53 -34.70
C PRO A 129 -0.23 -7.19 -34.82
N SER A 130 -0.50 -6.74 -36.05
CA SER A 130 -1.07 -5.42 -36.36
C SER A 130 -2.58 -5.28 -36.16
N ARG A 131 -3.28 -6.33 -35.70
CA ARG A 131 -4.76 -6.34 -35.55
C ARG A 131 -5.30 -6.84 -34.20
N GLU A 132 -4.45 -7.21 -33.24
CA GLU A 132 -4.92 -7.69 -31.93
C GLU A 132 -4.89 -6.57 -30.88
N THR A 133 -5.99 -6.39 -30.14
CA THR A 133 -6.09 -5.44 -29.02
C THR A 133 -5.32 -5.96 -27.82
N ASN A 134 -4.34 -5.20 -27.30
CA ASN A 134 -3.52 -5.61 -26.14
C ASN A 134 -4.37 -5.89 -24.89
N LEU A 135 -4.75 -7.16 -24.69
CA LEU A 135 -5.53 -7.60 -23.53
C LEU A 135 -4.76 -7.42 -22.21
N GLY A 136 -3.42 -7.34 -22.23
CA GLY A 136 -2.63 -7.02 -21.04
C GLY A 136 -3.02 -5.69 -20.39
N VAL A 137 -3.37 -4.68 -21.20
CA VAL A 137 -3.85 -3.38 -20.70
C VAL A 137 -5.15 -3.53 -19.92
N LEU A 138 -6.04 -4.44 -20.33
CA LEU A 138 -7.29 -4.72 -19.59
C LEU A 138 -6.99 -5.26 -18.19
N TRP A 139 -6.00 -6.15 -18.04
CA TRP A 139 -5.58 -6.67 -16.74
C TRP A 139 -4.98 -5.57 -15.85
N CYS A 140 -4.20 -4.64 -16.43
CA CYS A 140 -3.72 -3.47 -15.72
C CYS A 140 -4.87 -2.57 -15.25
N LEU A 141 -5.88 -2.31 -16.10
CA LEU A 141 -7.06 -1.54 -15.73
C LEU A 141 -7.87 -2.20 -14.61
N LEU A 142 -8.04 -3.53 -14.66
CA LEU A 142 -8.66 -4.29 -13.58
C LEU A 142 -7.86 -4.18 -12.28
N THR A 143 -6.53 -4.19 -12.36
CA THR A 143 -5.65 -4.01 -11.19
C THR A 143 -5.87 -2.65 -10.55
N VAL A 144 -5.95 -1.59 -11.36
CA VAL A 144 -6.29 -0.23 -10.88
C VAL A 144 -7.68 -0.21 -10.23
N GLY A 145 -8.67 -0.89 -10.81
CA GLY A 145 -9.99 -1.05 -10.22
C GLY A 145 -9.97 -1.73 -8.84
N PHE A 146 -9.17 -2.79 -8.68
CA PHE A 146 -8.95 -3.43 -7.38
C PHE A 146 -8.25 -2.50 -6.38
N CYS A 147 -7.26 -1.71 -6.81
CA CYS A 147 -6.63 -0.69 -5.95
C CYS A 147 -7.67 0.30 -5.41
N LEU A 148 -8.55 0.82 -6.29
CA LEU A 148 -9.62 1.73 -5.90
C LEU A 148 -10.61 1.08 -4.92
N LYS A 149 -10.96 -0.18 -5.15
CA LYS A 149 -11.79 -0.96 -4.21
C LYS A 149 -11.13 -1.03 -2.82
N VAL A 150 -9.85 -1.38 -2.75
CA VAL A 150 -9.11 -1.48 -1.47
C VAL A 150 -9.07 -0.12 -0.77
N PHE A 151 -8.79 0.97 -1.50
CA PHE A 151 -8.85 2.32 -0.94
C PHE A 151 -10.22 2.67 -0.38
N PHE A 152 -11.31 2.30 -1.07
CA PHE A 152 -12.66 2.51 -0.56
C PHE A 152 -12.97 1.69 0.69
N VAL A 153 -12.52 0.44 0.77
CA VAL A 153 -12.67 -0.42 1.97
C VAL A 153 -11.94 0.20 3.16
N VAL A 154 -10.70 0.64 2.96
CA VAL A 154 -9.88 1.32 3.96
C VAL A 154 -10.55 2.61 4.42
N MET A 155 -11.00 3.44 3.49
CA MET A 155 -11.71 4.69 3.78
C MET A 155 -12.97 4.45 4.60
N ARG A 156 -13.79 3.47 4.19
CA ARG A 156 -15.01 3.10 4.91
C ARG A 156 -14.71 2.62 6.33
N HIS A 157 -13.58 1.95 6.55
CA HIS A 157 -13.17 1.51 7.87
C HIS A 157 -12.86 2.70 8.78
N TYR A 158 -12.05 3.67 8.31
CA TYR A 158 -11.72 4.87 9.08
C TYR A 158 -12.95 5.75 9.36
N PHE A 159 -13.84 5.91 8.38
CA PHE A 159 -15.08 6.68 8.58
C PHE A 159 -16.10 6.00 9.49
N ARG A 160 -15.96 4.69 9.74
CA ARG A 160 -16.81 3.94 10.67
C ARG A 160 -16.23 3.82 12.08
N SER A 161 -14.97 4.20 12.28
CA SER A 161 -14.32 4.19 13.58
C SER A 161 -15.13 5.02 14.59
N GLU A 162 -15.34 4.50 15.79
CA GLU A 162 -16.10 5.17 16.85
C GLU A 162 -15.40 6.45 17.35
N GLU A 163 -14.08 6.51 17.20
CA GLU A 163 -13.28 7.68 17.55
C GLU A 163 -13.39 8.76 16.46
N GLY A 164 -14.09 9.86 16.77
CA GLY A 164 -14.27 10.98 15.84
C GLY A 164 -12.96 11.63 15.34
N GLY A 165 -11.86 11.44 16.07
CA GLY A 165 -10.54 11.94 15.71
C GLY A 165 -9.97 11.34 14.42
N GLU A 166 -10.26 10.08 14.11
CA GLU A 166 -9.75 9.48 12.87
C GLU A 166 -10.41 10.09 11.63
N ARG A 167 -11.71 10.38 11.74
CA ARG A 167 -12.51 10.97 10.66
C ARG A 167 -12.09 12.40 10.36
N SER A 168 -11.85 13.20 11.41
CA SER A 168 -11.44 14.60 11.26
C SER A 168 -10.06 14.71 10.59
N VAL A 169 -9.08 13.90 11.02
CA VAL A 169 -7.75 13.84 10.38
C VAL A 169 -7.87 13.46 8.91
N CYS A 170 -8.68 12.44 8.58
CA CYS A 170 -8.89 12.04 7.19
C CYS A 170 -9.46 13.18 6.33
N LEU A 171 -10.43 13.93 6.86
CA LEU A 171 -11.05 15.07 6.17
C LEU A 171 -10.08 16.24 6.01
N SER A 172 -9.29 16.56 7.04
CA SER A 172 -8.28 17.62 7.00
C SER A 172 -7.23 17.35 5.93
N PHE A 173 -6.72 16.11 5.85
CA PHE A 173 -5.78 15.75 4.79
C PHE A 173 -6.45 15.71 3.41
N ALA A 174 -7.71 15.28 3.29
CA ALA A 174 -8.46 15.38 2.04
C ALA A 174 -8.46 16.82 1.51
N PHE A 175 -8.74 17.79 2.38
CA PHE A 175 -8.71 19.22 2.03
C PHE A 175 -7.29 19.71 1.71
N LEU A 176 -6.28 19.28 2.46
CA LEU A 176 -4.88 19.63 2.17
C LEU A 176 -4.44 19.12 0.77
N PHE A 177 -4.75 17.88 0.44
CA PHE A 177 -4.43 17.31 -0.87
C PHE A 177 -5.27 17.94 -2.00
N LEU A 178 -6.51 18.34 -1.72
CA LEU A 178 -7.32 19.14 -2.65
C LEU A 178 -6.62 20.46 -3.00
N LEU A 179 -6.15 21.20 -1.99
CA LEU A 179 -5.42 22.45 -2.20
C LEU A 179 -4.11 22.22 -2.96
N LEU A 180 -3.34 21.19 -2.59
CA LEU A 180 -2.09 20.85 -3.27
C LEU A 180 -2.33 20.48 -4.75
N ALA A 181 -3.39 19.74 -5.04
CA ALA A 181 -3.78 19.39 -6.40
C ALA A 181 -4.23 20.61 -7.22
N MET A 182 -4.96 21.54 -6.60
CA MET A 182 -5.33 22.81 -7.22
C MET A 182 -4.08 23.63 -7.56
N VAL A 183 -3.12 23.72 -6.64
CA VAL A 183 -1.83 24.39 -6.91
C VAL A 183 -1.09 23.70 -8.05
N ALA A 184 -0.98 22.37 -8.04
CA ALA A 184 -0.31 21.61 -9.09
C ALA A 184 -0.96 21.79 -10.47
N LEU A 185 -2.28 21.95 -10.55
CA LEU A 185 -3.01 22.25 -11.79
C LEU A 185 -2.84 23.69 -12.30
N VAL A 186 -2.46 24.63 -11.42
CA VAL A 186 -2.20 26.03 -11.79
C VAL A 186 -0.76 26.21 -12.28
N VAL A 187 0.17 25.37 -11.83
CA VAL A 187 1.56 25.39 -12.30
C VAL A 187 1.59 25.03 -13.79
N ARG A 188 2.35 25.81 -14.57
CA ARG A 188 2.51 25.61 -16.02
C ARG A 188 3.19 24.28 -16.30
N GLU A 189 2.82 23.64 -17.41
CA GLU A 189 3.44 22.38 -17.87
C GLU A 189 4.95 22.51 -18.15
N GLU A 190 5.43 23.73 -18.35
CA GLU A 190 6.86 24.06 -18.46
C GLU A 190 7.66 23.69 -17.21
N TYR A 191 7.03 23.68 -16.04
CA TYR A 191 7.67 23.31 -14.77
C TYR A 191 7.33 21.89 -14.33
N LEU A 192 6.08 21.45 -14.55
CA LEU A 192 5.60 20.11 -14.18
C LEU A 192 5.16 19.32 -15.42
N GLU A 193 5.88 18.25 -15.74
CA GLU A 193 5.67 17.47 -16.96
C GLU A 193 4.55 16.43 -16.83
N PHE A 194 3.33 16.88 -16.56
CA PHE A 194 2.17 15.98 -16.48
C PHE A 194 1.58 15.59 -17.84
N GLY A 195 1.79 16.42 -18.88
CA GLY A 195 1.21 16.20 -20.21
C GLY A 195 -0.33 16.26 -20.23
N LEU A 196 -0.91 17.05 -19.33
CA LEU A 196 -2.36 17.14 -19.12
C LEU A 196 -3.03 17.86 -20.29
N GLU A 197 -2.43 18.94 -20.80
CA GLU A 197 -2.92 19.71 -21.93
C GLU A 197 -2.85 18.90 -23.22
N ALA A 198 -1.76 18.19 -23.47
CA ALA A 198 -1.62 17.29 -24.62
C ALA A 198 -2.65 16.15 -24.57
N GLY A 199 -2.82 15.50 -23.41
CA GLY A 199 -3.82 14.45 -23.23
C GLY A 199 -5.26 14.96 -23.40
N LEU A 200 -5.56 16.13 -22.83
CA LEU A 200 -6.88 16.76 -22.95
C LEU A 200 -7.14 17.21 -24.40
N ALA A 201 -6.13 17.72 -25.10
CA ALA A 201 -6.23 18.07 -26.52
C ALA A 201 -6.57 16.84 -27.36
N ALA A 202 -5.89 15.71 -27.15
CA ALA A 202 -6.16 14.45 -27.83
C ALA A 202 -7.61 13.96 -27.59
N VAL A 203 -8.07 13.97 -26.33
CA VAL A 203 -9.45 13.62 -25.98
C VAL A 203 -10.45 14.56 -26.66
N THR A 204 -10.20 15.88 -26.63
CA THR A 204 -11.10 16.83 -27.29
C THR A 204 -11.12 16.67 -28.81
N SER A 205 -9.98 16.40 -29.45
CA SER A 205 -9.92 16.15 -30.90
C SER A 205 -10.69 14.89 -31.30
N SER A 206 -10.72 13.89 -30.42
CA SER A 206 -11.47 12.64 -30.64
C SER A 206 -12.98 12.82 -30.42
N LEU A 207 -13.39 13.74 -29.55
CA LEU A 207 -14.78 14.07 -29.25
C LEU A 207 -15.39 15.09 -30.22
N GLU A 208 -14.55 15.94 -30.83
CA GLU A 208 -14.95 16.98 -31.77
C GLU A 208 -15.84 16.49 -32.94
N PRO A 209 -15.53 15.39 -33.65
CA PRO A 209 -16.40 14.89 -34.72
C PRO A 209 -17.76 14.37 -34.24
N ILE A 210 -17.88 13.97 -32.97
CA ILE A 210 -19.14 13.48 -32.37
C ILE A 210 -20.03 14.66 -31.93
N LEU A 211 -19.40 15.75 -31.48
CA LEU A 211 -20.07 16.90 -30.88
C LEU A 211 -20.47 17.98 -31.90
N LYS A 212 -19.66 18.20 -32.95
CA LYS A 212 -19.94 19.18 -34.00
C LYS A 212 -21.32 19.01 -34.66
N PRO A 213 -21.77 17.78 -35.02
CA PRO A 213 -23.08 17.58 -35.64
C PRO A 213 -24.27 17.89 -34.72
N ARG A 214 -24.06 17.90 -33.39
CA ARG A 214 -25.11 18.11 -32.38
C ARG A 214 -25.21 19.55 -31.87
N GLY A 215 -24.41 20.48 -32.39
CA GLY A 215 -24.43 21.89 -31.97
C GLY A 215 -23.94 22.14 -30.54
N TRP A 216 -23.33 21.14 -29.90
CA TRP A 216 -22.92 21.16 -28.48
C TRP A 216 -21.51 21.73 -28.26
N GLN A 217 -21.22 22.90 -28.81
CA GLN A 217 -19.89 23.54 -28.67
C GLN A 217 -19.54 23.91 -27.22
N TRP A 218 -20.54 24.22 -26.38
CA TRP A 218 -20.37 24.52 -24.95
C TRP A 218 -19.95 23.31 -24.10
N THR A 219 -20.09 22.09 -24.63
CA THR A 219 -19.72 20.87 -23.89
C THR A 219 -18.20 20.66 -23.83
N LEU A 220 -17.45 21.21 -24.78
CA LEU A 220 -15.99 21.11 -24.81
C LEU A 220 -15.32 21.80 -23.60
N PRO A 221 -15.57 23.09 -23.32
CA PRO A 221 -15.01 23.73 -22.12
C PRO A 221 -15.53 23.11 -20.83
N LEU A 222 -16.79 22.66 -20.80
CA LEU A 222 -17.35 21.96 -19.64
C LEU A 222 -16.63 20.62 -19.39
N ALA A 223 -16.35 19.84 -20.43
CA ALA A 223 -15.61 18.58 -20.33
C ALA A 223 -14.17 18.82 -19.84
N LYS A 224 -13.50 19.88 -20.33
CA LYS A 224 -12.18 20.29 -19.83
C LYS A 224 -12.20 20.63 -18.34
N LEU A 225 -13.20 21.39 -17.90
CA LEU A 225 -13.38 21.74 -16.49
C LEU A 225 -13.70 20.51 -15.64
N ALA A 226 -14.65 19.67 -16.08
CA ALA A 226 -15.04 18.45 -15.38
C ALA A 226 -13.86 17.48 -15.22
N PHE A 227 -13.00 17.36 -16.24
CA PHE A 227 -11.79 16.56 -16.16
C PHE A 227 -10.81 17.09 -15.10
N LYS A 228 -10.54 18.40 -15.09
CA LYS A 228 -9.69 19.04 -14.06
C LYS A 228 -10.26 18.86 -12.65
N LEU A 229 -11.56 19.10 -12.47
CA LEU A 229 -12.25 18.89 -11.20
C LEU A 229 -12.22 17.41 -10.76
N GLY A 230 -12.38 16.48 -11.71
CA GLY A 230 -12.27 15.05 -11.47
C GLY A 230 -10.88 14.64 -10.97
N LEU A 231 -9.81 15.21 -11.55
CA LEU A 231 -8.44 14.96 -11.11
C LEU A 231 -8.18 15.50 -9.69
N VAL A 232 -8.70 16.70 -9.38
CA VAL A 232 -8.60 17.30 -8.04
C VAL A 232 -9.37 16.48 -7.01
N ALA A 233 -10.58 16.03 -7.36
CA ALA A 233 -11.37 15.17 -6.50
C ALA A 233 -10.69 13.80 -6.26
N LEU A 234 -10.13 13.19 -7.32
CA LEU A 234 -9.42 11.92 -7.22
C LEU A 234 -8.16 12.04 -6.37
N SER A 235 -7.37 13.09 -6.55
CA SER A 235 -6.15 13.33 -5.75
C SER A 235 -6.48 13.62 -4.28
N SER A 236 -7.53 14.40 -4.00
CA SER A 236 -8.04 14.58 -2.63
C SER A 236 -8.47 13.25 -2.00
N PHE A 237 -9.24 12.44 -2.73
CA PHE A 237 -9.67 11.12 -2.29
C PHE A 237 -8.50 10.17 -2.01
N LEU A 238 -7.54 10.06 -2.94
CA LEU A 238 -6.35 9.22 -2.79
C LEU A 238 -5.47 9.70 -1.63
N GLY A 239 -5.28 11.01 -1.50
CA GLY A 239 -4.54 11.62 -0.41
C GLY A 239 -5.15 11.30 0.96
N ALA A 240 -6.47 11.41 1.08
CA ALA A 240 -7.20 11.02 2.27
C ALA A 240 -7.04 9.52 2.59
N CYS A 241 -7.19 8.65 1.59
CA CYS A 241 -7.03 7.19 1.75
C CYS A 241 -5.62 6.81 2.24
N LEU A 242 -4.60 7.51 1.73
CA LEU A 242 -3.19 7.19 2.00
C LEU A 242 -2.64 7.88 3.25
N THR A 243 -3.37 8.80 3.88
CA THR A 243 -2.90 9.54 5.05
C THR A 243 -2.60 8.63 6.24
N PHE A 244 -3.58 7.84 6.71
CA PHE A 244 -3.38 6.92 7.84
C PHE A 244 -2.37 5.82 7.54
N PRO A 245 -2.46 5.11 6.38
CA PRO A 245 -1.41 4.18 5.98
C PRO A 245 -0.04 4.85 5.94
N GLY A 246 0.06 6.10 5.48
CA GLY A 246 1.30 6.88 5.42
C GLY A 246 1.87 7.18 6.80
N LEU A 247 1.04 7.65 7.74
CA LEU A 247 1.46 7.91 9.13
C LEU A 247 1.89 6.62 9.84
N ARG A 248 1.14 5.53 9.66
CA ARG A 248 1.49 4.21 10.21
C ARG A 248 2.76 3.66 9.56
N LEU A 249 2.94 3.86 8.26
CA LEU A 249 4.15 3.47 7.54
C LEU A 249 5.37 4.26 8.06
N ALA A 250 5.23 5.56 8.32
CA ALA A 250 6.30 6.38 8.88
C ALA A 250 6.72 5.90 10.28
N GLN A 251 5.75 5.58 11.14
CA GLN A 251 6.04 5.01 12.47
C GLN A 251 6.74 3.64 12.36
N THR A 252 6.19 2.72 11.57
CA THR A 252 6.79 1.39 11.37
C THR A 252 8.16 1.46 10.70
N HIS A 253 8.41 2.46 9.87
CA HIS A 253 9.72 2.72 9.26
C HIS A 253 10.77 3.10 10.30
N LEU A 254 10.47 4.04 11.20
CA LEU A 254 11.36 4.41 12.30
C LEU A 254 11.68 3.20 13.19
N ASP A 255 10.69 2.33 13.38
CA ASP A 255 10.86 1.12 14.16
C ASP A 255 11.73 0.08 13.45
N ALA A 256 11.53 -0.09 12.14
CA ALA A 256 12.38 -0.95 11.32
C ALA A 256 13.84 -0.48 11.34
N LEU A 257 14.09 0.83 11.30
CA LEU A 257 15.43 1.41 11.42
C LEU A 257 16.08 1.11 12.77
N ARG A 258 15.32 1.22 13.87
CA ARG A 258 15.79 0.87 15.21
C ARG A 258 16.12 -0.61 15.34
N MET A 259 15.31 -1.49 14.76
CA MET A 259 15.56 -2.93 14.75
C MET A 259 16.73 -3.33 13.85
N ALA A 260 17.03 -2.53 12.81
CA ALA A 260 18.13 -2.74 11.89
C ALA A 260 19.41 -1.95 12.27
N ALA A 261 19.51 -1.47 13.52
CA ALA A 261 20.64 -0.66 13.99
C ALA A 261 22.01 -1.27 13.67
N ASP A 262 22.13 -2.60 13.79
CA ASP A 262 23.38 -3.33 13.60
C ASP A 262 23.64 -3.76 12.13
N ARG A 263 22.76 -3.39 11.19
CA ARG A 263 22.80 -3.86 9.78
C ARG A 263 22.79 -2.68 8.80
N PRO A 264 23.96 -2.17 8.41
CA PRO A 264 24.05 -0.95 7.59
C PRO A 264 23.41 -1.09 6.21
N LEU A 265 23.52 -2.27 5.58
CA LEU A 265 22.90 -2.53 4.27
C LEU A 265 21.37 -2.48 4.34
N THR A 266 20.78 -3.00 5.42
CA THR A 266 19.33 -2.94 5.63
C THR A 266 18.86 -1.52 5.90
N GLN A 267 19.64 -0.73 6.66
CA GLN A 267 19.35 0.70 6.87
C GLN A 267 19.39 1.48 5.56
N LEU A 268 20.40 1.26 4.72
CA LEU A 268 20.49 1.90 3.40
C LEU A 268 19.27 1.55 2.53
N LEU A 269 18.88 0.28 2.49
CA LEU A 269 17.68 -0.18 1.78
C LEU A 269 16.41 0.52 2.28
N LEU A 270 16.26 0.64 3.61
CA LEU A 270 15.12 1.29 4.23
C LEU A 270 15.09 2.79 3.90
N HIS A 271 16.20 3.50 4.04
CA HIS A 271 16.31 4.93 3.70
C HIS A 271 16.01 5.19 2.22
N LEU A 272 16.61 4.41 1.33
CA LEU A 272 16.39 4.55 -0.10
C LEU A 272 14.92 4.24 -0.47
N GLY A 273 14.31 3.24 0.17
CA GLY A 273 12.89 2.92 0.01
C GLY A 273 11.94 4.00 0.55
N PHE A 274 12.33 4.73 1.60
CA PHE A 274 11.55 5.85 2.15
C PHE A 274 11.63 7.10 1.27
N VAL A 275 12.80 7.38 0.70
CA VAL A 275 13.05 8.54 -0.18
C VAL A 275 12.57 8.29 -1.61
N ALA A 276 12.42 7.04 -2.03
CA ALA A 276 12.00 6.64 -3.38
C ALA A 276 10.78 7.41 -3.94
N PRO A 277 9.66 7.60 -3.22
CA PRO A 277 8.51 8.35 -3.76
C PRO A 277 8.84 9.82 -4.06
N VAL A 278 9.72 10.43 -3.26
CA VAL A 278 10.19 11.81 -3.49
C VAL A 278 11.04 11.87 -4.75
N LEU A 279 11.95 10.90 -4.95
CA LEU A 279 12.73 10.80 -6.18
C LEU A 279 11.82 10.69 -7.41
N VAL A 280 10.78 9.86 -7.35
CA VAL A 280 9.80 9.76 -8.44
C VAL A 280 9.14 11.11 -8.70
N VAL A 281 8.65 11.83 -7.68
CA VAL A 281 8.04 13.15 -7.90
C VAL A 281 9.03 14.16 -8.51
N LEU A 282 10.28 14.17 -8.04
CA LEU A 282 11.32 15.08 -8.56
C LEU A 282 11.63 14.85 -10.04
N MET A 283 11.49 13.61 -10.54
CA MET A 283 11.67 13.29 -11.97
C MET A 283 10.60 13.90 -12.89
N TRP A 284 9.47 14.37 -12.34
CA TRP A 284 8.42 15.09 -13.07
C TRP A 284 8.54 16.61 -12.95
N VAL A 285 9.50 17.09 -12.17
CA VAL A 285 9.81 18.51 -12.09
C VAL A 285 10.94 18.81 -13.07
N ARG A 286 10.57 19.41 -14.21
CA ARG A 286 11.46 19.67 -15.35
C ARG A 286 12.77 20.38 -14.98
N PRO A 287 12.76 21.51 -14.25
CA PRO A 287 14.00 22.24 -13.95
C PRO A 287 14.95 21.47 -13.03
N LEU A 288 14.46 20.52 -12.25
CA LEU A 288 15.26 19.76 -11.27
C LEU A 288 16.00 18.59 -11.91
N THR A 289 15.40 17.95 -12.91
CA THR A 289 15.89 16.67 -13.43
C THR A 289 16.16 16.74 -14.92
N ARG A 290 15.14 17.01 -15.73
CA ARG A 290 15.26 17.05 -17.18
C ARG A 290 16.21 18.14 -17.66
N ASP A 291 16.00 19.39 -17.24
CA ASP A 291 16.86 20.49 -17.69
C ASP A 291 18.29 20.34 -17.13
N PHE A 292 18.43 19.80 -15.91
CA PHE A 292 19.74 19.50 -15.33
C PHE A 292 20.50 18.40 -16.09
N LEU A 293 19.82 17.33 -16.53
CA LEU A 293 20.45 16.21 -17.25
C LEU A 293 20.65 16.50 -18.75
N LEU A 294 19.78 17.31 -19.35
CA LEU A 294 19.91 17.75 -20.73
C LEU A 294 20.93 18.89 -20.89
N GLN A 295 21.08 19.74 -19.87
CA GLN A 295 21.94 20.93 -19.91
C GLN A 295 22.83 21.01 -18.67
N ALA A 296 23.49 19.91 -18.31
CA ALA A 296 24.37 19.88 -17.15
C ALA A 296 25.47 20.95 -17.29
N PRO A 297 25.50 21.97 -16.40
CA PRO A 297 26.46 23.06 -16.52
C PRO A 297 27.84 22.57 -16.05
N LEU A 298 28.66 22.05 -16.96
CA LEU A 298 30.04 21.70 -16.67
C LEU A 298 30.95 22.91 -16.97
N GLY A 299 30.86 23.93 -16.11
CA GLY A 299 31.63 25.16 -16.26
C GLY A 299 31.07 26.09 -17.35
N LYS A 300 31.85 26.38 -18.41
CA LYS A 300 31.45 27.29 -19.51
C LYS A 300 30.72 26.59 -20.67
N GLN A 301 30.60 25.27 -20.63
CA GLN A 301 29.95 24.47 -21.66
C GLN A 301 28.82 23.65 -21.07
N THR A 302 27.68 23.62 -21.77
CA THR A 302 26.57 22.71 -21.48
C THR A 302 26.83 21.41 -22.23
N VAL A 303 26.94 20.30 -21.50
CA VAL A 303 27.05 18.97 -22.10
C VAL A 303 25.67 18.32 -22.06
N GLN A 304 25.17 17.87 -23.21
CA GLN A 304 23.96 17.05 -23.28
C GLN A 304 24.30 15.64 -22.79
N LEU A 305 23.97 15.34 -21.53
CA LEU A 305 24.28 14.05 -20.92
C LEU A 305 23.33 12.93 -21.40
N LEU A 306 22.09 13.29 -21.75
CA LEU A 306 21.06 12.36 -22.23
C LEU A 306 20.27 12.98 -23.40
N SER A 307 19.70 12.13 -24.26
CA SER A 307 18.67 12.55 -25.22
C SER A 307 17.27 12.54 -24.59
N ASP A 308 16.31 13.28 -25.17
CA ASP A 308 14.93 13.33 -24.69
C ASP A 308 14.27 11.94 -24.58
N SER A 309 14.42 11.10 -25.60
CA SER A 309 13.86 9.73 -25.61
C SER A 309 14.51 8.82 -24.56
N SER A 310 15.80 9.00 -24.32
CA SER A 310 16.54 8.24 -23.31
C SER A 310 16.08 8.63 -21.91
N TYR A 311 15.73 9.91 -21.69
CA TYR A 311 15.26 10.40 -20.40
C TYR A 311 13.88 9.82 -20.06
N ASP A 312 12.96 9.80 -21.02
CA ASP A 312 11.64 9.18 -20.84
C ASP A 312 11.74 7.69 -20.51
N THR A 313 12.64 6.98 -21.19
CA THR A 313 12.90 5.56 -20.94
C THR A 313 13.51 5.34 -19.55
N LEU A 314 14.50 6.16 -19.17
CA LEU A 314 15.11 6.14 -17.84
C LEU A 314 14.07 6.37 -16.74
N ARG A 315 13.17 7.33 -16.94
CA ARG A 315 12.09 7.67 -16.01
C ARG A 315 11.17 6.48 -15.75
N LEU A 316 10.76 5.77 -16.79
CA LEU A 316 9.92 4.57 -16.64
C LEU A 316 10.64 3.45 -15.90
N TRP A 317 11.90 3.17 -16.26
CA TRP A 317 12.70 2.16 -15.55
C TRP A 317 12.99 2.53 -14.10
N ALA A 318 13.19 3.82 -13.80
CA ALA A 318 13.38 4.30 -12.44
C ALA A 318 12.12 4.03 -11.59
N ILE A 319 10.90 4.25 -12.10
CA ILE A 319 9.67 3.89 -11.37
C ILE A 319 9.65 2.40 -11.04
N VAL A 320 9.96 1.54 -12.00
CA VAL A 320 9.96 0.08 -11.81
C VAL A 320 10.99 -0.31 -10.75
N ALA A 321 12.23 0.17 -10.88
CA ALA A 321 13.31 -0.13 -9.95
C ALA A 321 13.02 0.35 -8.52
N LEU A 322 12.52 1.59 -8.37
CA LEU A 322 12.16 2.15 -7.07
C LEU A 322 10.96 1.44 -6.44
N SER A 323 9.99 1.02 -7.24
CA SER A 323 8.86 0.19 -6.80
C SER A 323 9.32 -1.18 -6.29
N LEU A 324 10.20 -1.87 -7.04
CA LEU A 324 10.79 -3.14 -6.63
C LEU A 324 11.60 -3.01 -5.33
N LEU A 325 12.40 -1.93 -5.22
CA LEU A 325 13.14 -1.62 -4.00
C LEU A 325 12.23 -1.52 -2.77
N ARG A 326 11.07 -0.85 -2.91
CA ARG A 326 10.08 -0.75 -1.82
C ARG A 326 9.47 -2.10 -1.47
N LEU A 327 9.21 -2.96 -2.45
CA LEU A 327 8.70 -4.32 -2.22
C LEU A 327 9.72 -5.18 -1.45
N LEU A 328 11.02 -5.04 -1.74
CA LEU A 328 12.08 -5.72 -0.99
C LEU A 328 12.12 -5.24 0.48
N GLY A 329 11.88 -3.95 0.71
CA GLY A 329 11.78 -3.37 2.05
C GLY A 329 10.53 -3.81 2.85
N THR A 330 9.47 -4.29 2.21
CA THR A 330 8.17 -4.55 2.86
C THR A 330 8.27 -5.55 4.02
N ARG A 331 9.08 -6.61 3.89
CA ARG A 331 9.24 -7.61 4.96
C ARG A 331 9.82 -7.03 6.25
N HIS A 332 10.78 -6.12 6.14
CA HIS A 332 11.38 -5.46 7.30
C HIS A 332 10.37 -4.58 8.03
N HIS A 333 9.53 -3.86 7.27
CA HIS A 333 8.44 -3.06 7.84
C HIS A 333 7.38 -3.94 8.52
N LEU A 334 7.03 -5.09 7.92
CA LEU A 334 6.10 -6.06 8.52
C LEU A 334 6.64 -6.63 9.83
N GLN A 335 7.93 -6.99 9.87
CA GLN A 335 8.55 -7.47 11.11
C GLN A 335 8.56 -6.38 12.21
N ALA A 336 8.83 -5.12 11.84
CA ALA A 336 8.79 -4.00 12.78
C ALA A 336 7.37 -3.72 13.32
N TYR A 337 6.35 -3.95 12.49
CA TYR A 337 4.95 -3.90 12.91
C TYR A 337 4.62 -4.99 13.92
N LEU A 338 5.06 -6.23 13.69
CA LEU A 338 4.90 -7.33 14.66
C LEU A 338 5.66 -7.06 15.97
N GLY A 339 6.80 -6.35 15.88
CA GLY A 339 7.57 -5.82 17.01
C GLY A 339 6.85 -4.78 17.87
N LEU A 340 5.64 -4.36 17.52
CA LEU A 340 4.85 -3.41 18.31
C LEU A 340 4.41 -4.02 19.65
N ALA A 341 4.04 -5.32 19.67
CA ALA A 341 3.56 -6.00 20.86
C ALA A 341 4.60 -6.00 21.98
N GLU A 342 5.85 -6.33 21.66
CA GLU A 342 6.95 -6.31 22.65
C GLU A 342 7.20 -4.90 23.19
N ARG A 343 7.14 -3.87 22.34
CA ARG A 343 7.32 -2.49 22.76
C ARG A 343 6.19 -2.01 23.66
N TRP A 344 4.95 -2.41 23.35
CA TRP A 344 3.81 -2.14 24.19
C TRP A 344 4.00 -2.77 25.58
N VAL A 345 4.44 -4.02 25.67
CA VAL A 345 4.76 -4.68 26.94
C VAL A 345 5.89 -3.96 27.69
N ARG A 346 6.97 -3.56 27.02
CA ARG A 346 8.07 -2.79 27.64
C ARG A 346 7.59 -1.43 28.15
N HIS A 347 6.66 -0.77 27.46
CA HIS A 347 6.07 0.49 27.92
C HIS A 347 5.14 0.25 29.10
N LEU A 348 4.35 -0.82 29.05
CA LEU A 348 3.45 -1.21 30.13
C LEU A 348 4.19 -1.42 31.44
N ARG A 349 5.36 -2.07 31.39
CA ARG A 349 6.24 -2.28 32.53
C ARG A 349 6.67 -1.00 33.26
N ARG A 350 6.71 0.14 32.55
CA ARG A 350 7.08 1.44 33.13
C ARG A 350 5.92 2.15 33.82
N GLN A 351 4.69 1.69 33.61
CA GLN A 351 3.50 2.28 34.19
C GLN A 351 3.11 1.55 35.48
N ALA A 352 2.83 2.29 36.54
CA ALA A 352 2.25 1.71 37.76
C ALA A 352 0.75 1.43 37.57
N GLY A 353 0.24 0.37 38.21
CA GLY A 353 -1.19 0.05 38.24
C GLY A 353 -1.48 -1.41 37.92
N ARG A 354 -2.78 -1.74 37.77
CA ARG A 354 -3.25 -3.07 37.36
C ARG A 354 -3.95 -2.97 36.00
N ILE A 355 -3.89 -4.04 35.22
CA ILE A 355 -4.64 -4.20 33.97
C ILE A 355 -5.30 -5.58 33.97
N PRO A 356 -6.53 -5.70 33.46
CA PRO A 356 -7.14 -7.01 33.26
C PRO A 356 -6.38 -7.80 32.18
N ALA A 357 -6.14 -9.08 32.42
CA ALA A 357 -5.40 -9.98 31.53
C ALA A 357 -5.95 -10.01 30.10
N ARG A 358 -7.28 -9.87 29.96
CA ARG A 358 -7.95 -9.77 28.65
C ARG A 358 -7.48 -8.59 27.81
N ASP A 359 -7.24 -7.43 28.43
CA ASP A 359 -6.75 -6.25 27.69
C ASP A 359 -5.29 -6.44 27.24
N ILE A 360 -4.51 -7.22 27.99
CA ILE A 360 -3.14 -7.61 27.61
C ILE A 360 -3.18 -8.56 26.41
N GLN A 361 -4.03 -9.58 26.47
CA GLN A 361 -4.21 -10.56 25.39
C GLN A 361 -4.83 -9.98 24.12
N GLN A 362 -5.65 -8.94 24.22
CA GLN A 362 -6.22 -8.28 23.04
C GLN A 362 -5.22 -7.33 22.35
N LYS A 363 -4.26 -6.78 23.10
CA LYS A 363 -3.27 -5.82 22.58
C LYS A 363 -2.00 -6.48 22.04
N VAL A 364 -1.65 -7.67 22.54
CA VAL A 364 -0.59 -8.54 22.03
C VAL A 364 -1.14 -9.43 20.92
#